data_AF-A0A3Q3AH60-F1
#
_entry.id   AF-A0A3Q3AH60-F1
#
_cell.length_a   1.000
_cell.length_b   1.000
_cell.length_c   1.000
_cell.angle_alpha   90.00
_cell.angle_beta   90.00
_cell.angle_gamma   90.00
#
_symmetry.space_group_name_H-M   'P 1'
#
loop_
_entity.id
_entity.type
_entity.pdbx_description
1 polymer ?
#
loop_
_entity_poly.entity_id
_entity_poly.type
_entity_poly.pdbx_seq_one_letter_code
_entity_poly.pdbx_strand_id
1 'polypeptide(L)'
;MLLAAKALESAHITHGNINPESLMIADFNICNKSDVYIVEKLLGQGAYGLVAKCRKNATDQAVALKVMAKADAYSAIKELQAIKHLRKFDPDKINVMHCFDWFRNWSPLRVSEIRTIAKQMFVSLSALKELGLTHADIKIDNIMLVNHAATPFRVKLIDFGFCHLTSDLSEFDLFQAPGYRAPEVYLGYPPNEGVDMWGLACTLAELYISLNLFPGDSEYEIMKLILNLLGQPDNEMLNRGCRVRQYFTLDQTESGPSWRFKTLKEYEEDTTKKAAVIN
;
A
#
# COMPACT_ATOMS: atom_id res chain seq x y z
N MET A 1 26.90 -11.78 1.95
CA MET A 1 26.12 -12.92 2.45
C MET A 1 25.15 -12.40 3.52
N LEU A 2 23.84 -12.60 3.31
CA LEU A 2 22.78 -12.66 4.35
C LEU A 2 22.49 -11.42 5.23
N LEU A 3 21.74 -10.42 4.74
CA LEU A 3 21.65 -9.16 5.50
C LEU A 3 20.48 -8.16 5.26
N ALA A 4 19.26 -8.60 5.56
CA ALA A 4 17.98 -7.84 5.58
C ALA A 4 16.80 -8.78 5.85
N ALA A 5 17.05 -10.10 6.02
CA ALA A 5 16.09 -11.02 6.60
C ALA A 5 15.84 -10.69 8.09
N LYS A 6 16.70 -9.87 8.72
CA LYS A 6 16.59 -9.51 10.13
C LYS A 6 15.83 -8.23 10.45
N ALA A 7 15.53 -7.37 9.49
CA ALA A 7 14.87 -6.09 9.75
C ALA A 7 13.45 -6.24 10.35
N LEU A 8 12.82 -7.40 10.15
CA LEU A 8 11.60 -7.82 10.87
C LEU A 8 11.81 -9.04 11.79
N GLU A 9 12.99 -9.64 11.86
CA GLU A 9 13.33 -10.54 12.99
C GLU A 9 13.60 -9.74 14.27
N SER A 10 14.00 -8.47 14.14
CA SER A 10 14.25 -7.56 15.25
C SER A 10 13.56 -6.20 15.07
N ALA A 11 12.38 -6.16 14.42
CA ALA A 11 11.44 -5.06 14.68
C ALA A 11 10.98 -5.19 16.13
N HIS A 12 11.88 -4.88 17.05
CA HIS A 12 11.52 -4.48 18.38
C HIS A 12 10.88 -3.12 18.18
N ILE A 13 9.56 -3.09 18.33
CA ILE A 13 8.87 -1.88 18.73
C ILE A 13 9.52 -1.49 20.05
N THR A 14 10.55 -0.65 20.01
CA THR A 14 11.06 -0.02 21.22
C THR A 14 9.97 0.94 21.64
N HIS A 15 9.16 0.52 22.62
CA HIS A 15 8.27 1.44 23.32
C HIS A 15 9.14 2.46 24.04
N GLY A 16 9.23 3.65 23.47
CA GLY A 16 9.95 4.78 24.04
C GLY A 16 9.73 6.00 23.18
N ASN A 17 9.67 7.18 23.81
CA ASN A 17 9.69 8.47 23.12
C ASN A 17 11.06 8.67 22.46
N ILE A 18 11.36 7.91 21.40
CA ILE A 18 12.51 8.21 20.55
C ILE A 18 12.08 9.40 19.71
N ASN A 19 12.60 10.59 20.04
CA ASN A 19 12.36 11.79 19.25
C ASN A 19 12.87 11.51 17.82
N PRO A 20 12.04 11.72 16.78
CA PRO A 20 12.46 11.66 15.37
C PRO A 20 13.78 12.36 15.07
N GLU A 21 14.03 13.49 15.73
CA GLU A 21 15.28 14.26 15.58
C GLU A 21 16.52 13.52 16.11
N SER A 22 16.36 12.65 17.12
CA SER A 22 17.46 11.86 17.67
C SER A 22 17.97 10.80 16.68
N LEU A 23 17.12 10.34 15.75
CA LEU A 23 17.48 9.40 14.68
C LEU A 23 18.15 10.09 13.48
N MET A 24 18.15 11.42 13.45
CA MET A 24 18.93 12.22 12.50
C MET A 24 20.39 12.38 12.93
N ILE A 25 20.71 12.01 14.18
CA ILE A 25 22.06 12.07 14.74
C ILE A 25 22.79 10.77 14.36
N ALA A 26 23.85 10.89 13.57
CA ALA A 26 24.75 9.77 13.29
C ALA A 26 25.32 9.21 14.61
N ASP A 27 25.45 7.88 14.68
CA ASP A 27 25.91 7.14 15.86
C ASP A 27 24.93 7.11 17.05
N PHE A 28 23.66 7.46 16.84
CA PHE A 28 22.62 7.21 17.84
C PHE A 28 22.43 5.70 18.07
N ASN A 29 22.41 5.28 19.34
CA ASN A 29 22.26 3.88 19.71
C ASN A 29 20.81 3.53 20.01
N ILE A 30 20.25 2.60 19.24
CA ILE A 30 18.97 1.96 19.51
C ILE A 30 19.25 0.64 20.21
N CYS A 31 18.83 0.54 21.48
CA CYS A 31 19.03 -0.64 22.29
C CYS A 31 17.76 -1.50 22.37
N ASN A 32 17.93 -2.81 22.23
CA ASN A 32 16.95 -3.82 22.62
C ASN A 32 17.51 -4.66 23.78
N LYS A 33 16.66 -5.47 24.43
CA LYS A 33 17.03 -6.47 25.45
C LYS A 33 18.22 -7.36 25.08
N SER A 34 18.48 -7.60 23.79
CA SER A 34 19.51 -8.54 23.33
C SER A 34 20.63 -7.95 22.50
N ASP A 35 20.50 -6.70 22.01
CA ASP A 35 21.42 -6.13 21.02
C ASP A 35 21.39 -4.60 21.02
N VAL A 36 22.47 -3.99 20.48
CA VAL A 36 22.59 -2.55 20.22
C VAL A 36 22.71 -2.33 18.71
N TYR A 37 21.99 -1.34 18.20
CA TYR A 37 21.98 -0.93 16.80
C TYR A 37 22.42 0.53 16.68
N ILE A 38 23.48 0.77 15.93
CA ILE A 38 24.07 2.09 15.73
C ILE A 38 23.46 2.71 14.46
N VAL A 39 22.81 3.86 14.56
CA VAL A 39 22.21 4.54 13.40
C VAL A 39 23.30 5.13 12.51
N GLU A 40 23.30 4.74 11.23
CA GLU A 40 24.24 5.24 10.23
C GLU A 40 23.61 6.34 9.36
N LYS A 41 22.34 6.15 8.94
CA LYS A 41 21.68 7.07 8.01
C LYS A 41 20.16 6.93 8.06
N LEU A 42 19.41 8.03 8.03
CA LEU A 42 17.97 7.98 7.77
C LEU A 42 17.70 7.62 6.30
N LEU A 43 16.91 6.56 6.08
CA LEU A 43 16.51 6.09 4.76
C LEU A 43 15.17 6.68 4.31
N GLY A 44 14.24 6.92 5.23
CA GLY A 44 12.95 7.51 4.89
C GLY A 44 12.10 7.86 6.11
N GLN A 45 11.12 8.73 5.89
CA GLN A 45 10.09 9.11 6.85
C GLN A 45 8.73 8.96 6.18
N GLY A 46 7.80 8.29 6.86
CA GLY A 46 6.43 8.09 6.39
C GLY A 46 5.41 8.31 7.51
N ALA A 47 4.13 8.10 7.20
CA ALA A 47 3.02 8.29 8.14
C ALA A 47 3.17 7.47 9.44
N TYR A 48 3.82 6.32 9.35
CA TYR A 48 3.95 5.34 10.45
C TYR A 48 5.29 5.40 11.18
N GLY A 49 6.16 6.34 10.82
CA GLY A 49 7.44 6.56 11.48
C GLY A 49 8.63 6.64 10.55
N LEU A 50 9.80 6.30 11.08
CA LEU A 50 11.10 6.50 10.46
C LEU A 50 11.74 5.18 10.09
N VAL A 51 12.42 5.13 8.96
CA VAL A 51 13.27 4.01 8.56
C VAL A 51 14.70 4.47 8.53
N ALA A 52 15.57 3.86 9.33
CA ALA A 52 16.99 4.16 9.39
C ALA A 52 17.83 2.95 8.98
N LYS A 53 18.93 3.21 8.27
CA LYS A 53 20.03 2.27 8.12
C LYS A 53 20.81 2.28 9.42
N CYS A 54 20.96 1.11 10.02
CA CYS A 54 21.69 0.89 11.25
C CYS A 54 22.71 -0.22 11.09
N ARG A 55 23.70 -0.25 11.97
CA ARG A 55 24.68 -1.32 12.11
C ARG A 55 24.44 -2.03 13.41
N LYS A 56 24.19 -3.33 13.34
CA LYS A 56 24.06 -4.18 14.52
C LYS A 56 25.45 -4.36 15.15
N ASN A 57 25.62 -3.89 16.39
CA ASN A 57 26.92 -3.82 17.07
C ASN A 57 27.58 -5.20 17.22
N ALA A 58 26.81 -6.23 17.58
CA ALA A 58 27.34 -7.57 17.84
C ALA A 58 27.92 -8.29 16.61
N THR A 59 27.50 -7.91 15.41
CA THR A 59 27.79 -8.67 14.18
C THR A 59 28.27 -7.80 13.02
N ASP A 60 28.46 -6.49 13.26
CA ASP A 60 28.74 -5.47 12.25
C ASP A 60 27.77 -5.51 11.04
N GLN A 61 26.53 -5.92 11.34
CA GLN A 61 25.56 -6.32 10.33
C GLN A 61 24.67 -5.11 9.96
N ALA A 62 24.75 -4.61 8.73
CA ALA A 62 23.97 -3.45 8.26
C ALA A 62 22.48 -3.77 8.05
N VAL A 63 21.58 -3.22 8.87
CA VAL A 63 20.14 -3.47 8.85
C VAL A 63 19.33 -2.20 8.57
N ALA A 64 18.10 -2.35 8.11
CA ALA A 64 17.11 -1.27 8.14
C ALA A 64 16.22 -1.44 9.38
N LEU A 65 16.05 -0.40 10.19
CA LEU A 65 15.15 -0.39 11.34
C LEU A 65 14.00 0.58 11.08
N LYS A 66 12.77 0.08 11.17
CA LYS A 66 11.54 0.89 11.16
C LYS A 66 11.17 1.22 12.60
N VAL A 67 11.24 2.50 12.96
CA VAL A 67 10.88 3.03 14.28
C VAL A 67 9.51 3.67 14.15
N MET A 68 8.53 3.14 14.86
CA MET A 68 7.14 3.56 14.80
C MET A 68 6.72 4.29 16.08
N ALA A 69 5.80 5.25 15.96
CA ALA A 69 5.26 5.93 17.12
C ALA A 69 4.43 4.96 17.97
N LYS A 70 4.32 5.22 19.28
CA LYS A 70 3.53 4.38 20.19
C LYS A 70 2.05 4.31 19.79
N ALA A 71 1.52 5.38 19.19
CA ALA A 71 0.16 5.42 18.67
C ALA A 71 -0.08 4.38 17.55
N ASP A 72 0.96 4.02 16.80
CA ASP A 72 0.90 3.10 15.66
C ASP A 72 1.22 1.64 16.04
N ALA A 73 1.26 1.32 17.34
CA ALA A 73 1.62 -0.02 17.81
C ALA A 73 0.72 -1.13 17.24
N TYR A 74 -0.56 -0.82 16.97
CA TYR A 74 -1.49 -1.77 16.37
C TYR A 74 -1.10 -2.16 14.93
N SER A 75 -0.77 -1.16 14.09
CA SER A 75 -0.30 -1.40 12.71
C SER A 75 1.02 -2.19 12.70
N ALA A 76 1.92 -1.89 13.65
CA ALA A 76 3.16 -2.64 13.82
C ALA A 76 2.92 -4.13 14.17
N ILE A 77 1.92 -4.41 15.02
CA ILE A 77 1.53 -5.80 15.36
C ILE A 77 0.98 -6.52 14.13
N LYS A 78 0.13 -5.86 13.32
CA LYS A 78 -0.40 -6.44 12.07
C LYS A 78 0.69 -6.77 11.08
N GLU A 79 1.61 -5.83 10.84
CA GLU A 79 2.76 -6.03 9.96
C GLU A 79 3.57 -7.27 10.40
N LEU A 80 3.91 -7.37 11.68
CA LEU A 80 4.60 -8.52 12.26
C LEU A 80 3.83 -9.84 12.09
N GLN A 81 2.50 -9.82 12.24
CA GLN A 81 1.66 -11.00 12.05
C GLN A 81 1.64 -11.45 10.59
N ALA A 82 1.43 -10.53 9.64
CA ALA A 82 1.44 -10.83 8.21
C ALA A 82 2.78 -11.45 7.79
N ILE A 83 3.89 -10.86 8.24
CA ILE A 83 5.23 -11.34 7.91
C ILE A 83 5.51 -12.71 8.52
N LYS A 84 5.04 -13.00 9.74
CA LYS A 84 5.15 -14.33 10.34
C LYS A 84 4.40 -15.39 9.54
N HIS A 85 3.24 -15.05 8.96
CA HIS A 85 2.50 -15.97 8.08
C HIS A 85 3.23 -16.19 6.76
N LEU A 86 3.74 -15.12 6.15
CA LEU A 86 4.53 -15.18 4.92
C LEU A 86 5.79 -16.02 5.09
N ARG A 87 6.44 -16.02 6.26
CA ARG A 87 7.63 -16.87 6.52
C ARG A 87 7.39 -18.38 6.41
N LYS A 88 6.14 -18.84 6.47
CA LYS A 88 5.81 -20.26 6.25
C LYS A 88 6.02 -20.67 4.79
N PHE A 89 6.08 -19.68 3.89
CA PHE A 89 6.39 -19.86 2.49
C PHE A 89 7.87 -19.59 2.24
N ASP A 90 8.41 -20.24 1.21
CA ASP A 90 9.82 -20.17 0.84
C ASP A 90 10.28 -18.70 0.66
N PRO A 91 11.27 -18.22 1.45
CA PRO A 91 11.77 -16.85 1.41
C PRO A 91 12.33 -16.41 0.04
N ASP A 92 12.73 -17.36 -0.80
CA ASP A 92 13.18 -17.10 -2.17
C ASP A 92 12.02 -17.13 -3.18
N LYS A 93 10.90 -17.80 -2.86
CA LYS A 93 9.66 -17.75 -3.65
C LYS A 93 8.87 -16.48 -3.40
N ILE A 94 8.81 -16.00 -2.16
CA ILE A 94 8.15 -14.72 -1.89
C ILE A 94 9.13 -13.61 -2.23
N ASN A 95 8.75 -12.78 -3.20
CA ASN A 95 9.45 -11.54 -3.48
C ASN A 95 9.12 -10.51 -2.39
N VAL A 96 9.51 -10.81 -1.16
CA VAL A 96 9.43 -9.94 0.02
C VAL A 96 10.83 -9.87 0.64
N MET A 97 11.26 -8.63 0.83
CA MET A 97 12.53 -8.12 1.37
C MET A 97 13.94 -8.60 0.93
N HIS A 98 14.73 -7.64 0.38
CA HIS A 98 16.18 -7.42 0.45
C HIS A 98 16.58 -6.43 -0.65
N CYS A 99 17.11 -5.25 -0.32
CA CYS A 99 16.83 -4.07 -1.14
C CYS A 99 18.05 -3.22 -1.49
N PHE A 100 18.12 -2.74 -2.73
CA PHE A 100 18.93 -1.61 -3.18
C PHE A 100 18.17 -0.92 -4.33
N ASP A 101 17.95 0.39 -4.18
CA ASP A 101 17.33 1.34 -5.15
C ASP A 101 15.79 1.49 -5.14
N TRP A 102 15.35 2.73 -5.40
CA TRP A 102 13.95 3.20 -5.39
C TRP A 102 13.54 3.78 -6.75
N PHE A 103 12.29 3.56 -7.17
CA PHE A 103 11.79 3.95 -8.50
C PHE A 103 11.47 5.44 -8.67
N ARG A 104 11.35 6.21 -7.58
CA ARG A 104 10.70 7.55 -7.56
C ARG A 104 11.29 8.62 -8.49
N ASN A 105 12.46 8.39 -9.09
CA ASN A 105 13.16 9.35 -9.95
C ASN A 105 13.49 8.80 -11.36
N TRP A 106 12.86 7.71 -11.79
CA TRP A 106 13.18 7.09 -13.07
C TRP A 106 12.25 7.57 -14.18
N SER A 107 12.82 7.73 -15.38
CA SER A 107 12.07 7.91 -16.62
C SER A 107 11.17 6.69 -16.91
N PRO A 108 10.20 6.81 -17.83
CA PRO A 108 9.32 5.71 -18.21
C PRO A 108 10.07 4.40 -18.46
N LEU A 109 9.63 3.31 -17.83
CA LEU A 109 10.21 2.00 -18.03
C LEU A 109 9.70 1.36 -19.32
N ARG A 110 10.54 0.54 -19.94
CA ARG A 110 10.13 -0.26 -21.10
C ARG A 110 9.19 -1.36 -20.67
N VAL A 111 8.25 -1.74 -21.55
CA VAL A 111 7.30 -2.84 -21.30
C VAL A 111 8.01 -4.14 -20.92
N SER A 112 9.22 -4.41 -21.44
CA SER A 112 10.03 -5.58 -21.06
C SER A 112 10.49 -5.56 -19.61
N GLU A 113 10.79 -4.38 -19.08
CA GLU A 113 11.25 -4.17 -17.70
C GLU A 113 10.05 -4.27 -16.75
N ILE A 114 8.95 -3.62 -17.10
CA ILE A 114 7.67 -3.69 -16.38
C ILE A 114 7.17 -5.13 -16.31
N ARG A 115 7.30 -5.91 -17.39
CA ARG A 115 6.94 -7.34 -17.41
C ARG A 115 7.74 -8.15 -16.39
N THR A 116 9.02 -7.84 -16.19
CA THR A 116 9.88 -8.51 -15.21
C THR A 116 9.44 -8.20 -13.78
N ILE A 117 9.03 -6.95 -13.52
CA ILE A 117 8.46 -6.51 -12.23
C ILE A 117 7.11 -7.21 -12.00
N ALA A 118 6.19 -7.12 -12.96
CA ALA A 118 4.84 -7.68 -12.87
C ALA A 118 4.85 -9.18 -12.54
N LYS A 119 5.70 -9.97 -13.20
CA LYS A 119 5.86 -11.41 -12.91
C LYS A 119 6.20 -11.68 -11.44
N GLN A 120 7.11 -10.89 -10.87
CA GLN A 120 7.51 -11.03 -9.48
C GLN A 120 6.40 -10.60 -8.52
N MET A 121 5.66 -9.54 -8.86
CA MET A 121 4.51 -9.08 -8.08
C MET A 121 3.37 -10.10 -8.09
N PHE A 122 3.09 -10.75 -9.21
CA PHE A 122 2.08 -11.82 -9.28
C PHE A 122 2.41 -12.99 -8.36
N VAL A 123 3.69 -13.35 -8.21
CA VAL A 123 4.10 -14.39 -7.25
C VAL A 123 3.80 -13.95 -5.81
N SER A 124 4.11 -12.70 -5.45
CA SER A 124 3.80 -12.17 -4.11
C SER A 124 2.28 -12.11 -3.85
N LEU A 125 1.49 -11.62 -4.81
CA LEU A 125 0.02 -11.54 -4.67
C LEU A 125 -0.63 -12.92 -4.63
N SER A 126 -0.10 -13.90 -5.38
CA SER A 126 -0.56 -15.29 -5.29
C SER A 126 -0.36 -15.87 -3.89
N ALA A 127 0.82 -15.63 -3.28
CA ALA A 127 1.10 -16.10 -1.92
C ALA A 127 0.20 -15.42 -0.88
N LEU A 128 -0.09 -14.13 -1.03
CA LEU A 128 -1.04 -13.42 -0.17
C LEU A 128 -2.45 -13.99 -0.28
N LYS A 129 -2.92 -14.23 -1.51
CA LYS A 129 -4.21 -14.86 -1.76
C LYS A 129 -4.32 -16.27 -1.15
N GLU A 130 -3.28 -17.09 -1.26
CA GLU A 130 -3.24 -18.41 -0.63
C GLU A 130 -3.33 -18.36 0.91
N LEU A 131 -2.88 -17.25 1.49
CA LEU A 131 -2.97 -16.98 2.92
C LEU A 131 -4.27 -16.28 3.35
N GLY A 132 -5.15 -15.90 2.41
CA GLY A 132 -6.32 -15.07 2.68
C GLY A 132 -5.95 -13.69 3.22
N LEU A 133 -4.86 -13.11 2.71
CA LEU A 133 -4.35 -11.80 3.09
C LEU A 133 -4.54 -10.79 1.96
N THR A 134 -4.96 -9.59 2.33
CA THR A 134 -4.97 -8.40 1.47
C THR A 134 -3.87 -7.45 1.96
N HIS A 135 -2.97 -7.00 1.08
CA HIS A 135 -1.93 -6.03 1.37
C HIS A 135 -2.50 -4.63 1.63
N ALA A 136 -3.52 -4.23 0.86
CA ALA A 136 -4.30 -3.00 1.02
C ALA A 136 -3.54 -1.68 0.85
N ASP A 137 -2.26 -1.70 0.47
CA ASP A 137 -1.48 -0.49 0.13
C ASP A 137 -0.44 -0.76 -0.98
N ILE A 138 -0.83 -1.47 -2.06
CA ILE A 138 0.05 -1.67 -3.22
C ILE A 138 0.18 -0.35 -3.99
N LYS A 139 1.41 0.19 -4.02
CA LYS A 139 1.80 1.40 -4.75
C LYS A 139 3.29 1.36 -5.07
N ILE A 140 3.76 2.28 -5.91
CA ILE A 140 5.17 2.34 -6.33
C ILE A 140 6.14 2.48 -5.14
N ASP A 141 5.78 3.25 -4.10
CA ASP A 141 6.61 3.41 -2.90
C ASP A 141 6.82 2.09 -2.12
N ASN A 142 5.90 1.14 -2.27
CA ASN A 142 5.93 -0.14 -1.57
C ASN A 142 6.49 -1.29 -2.43
N ILE A 143 7.07 -0.98 -3.60
CA ILE A 143 7.81 -1.94 -4.43
C ILE A 143 9.27 -1.50 -4.51
N MET A 144 10.17 -2.31 -3.97
CA MET A 144 11.58 -1.95 -3.85
C MET A 144 12.45 -2.79 -4.78
N LEU A 145 13.46 -2.18 -5.40
CA LEU A 145 14.46 -2.93 -6.17
C LEU A 145 15.43 -3.66 -5.23
N VAL A 146 15.97 -4.77 -5.74
CA VAL A 146 16.94 -5.62 -5.05
C VAL A 146 18.22 -5.64 -5.87
N ASN A 147 19.26 -4.99 -5.36
CA ASN A 147 20.61 -5.01 -5.95
C ASN A 147 20.54 -4.79 -7.47
N HIS A 148 19.94 -3.68 -7.92
CA HIS A 148 19.65 -3.47 -9.34
C HIS A 148 20.90 -3.58 -10.22
N ALA A 149 22.06 -3.16 -9.70
CA ALA A 149 23.35 -3.28 -10.39
C ALA A 149 23.74 -4.74 -10.71
N ALA A 150 23.46 -5.69 -9.81
CA ALA A 150 23.79 -7.10 -10.03
C ALA A 150 22.62 -7.92 -10.62
N THR A 151 21.39 -7.59 -10.22
CA THR A 151 20.15 -8.25 -10.64
C THR A 151 19.11 -7.22 -11.07
N PRO A 152 19.19 -6.72 -12.33
CA PRO A 152 18.30 -5.68 -12.81
C PRO A 152 16.83 -6.05 -12.67
N PHE A 153 16.04 -5.10 -12.16
CA PHE A 153 14.58 -5.22 -11.97
C PHE A 153 14.13 -6.39 -11.09
N ARG A 154 15.03 -6.97 -10.29
CA ARG A 154 14.62 -7.81 -9.15
C ARG A 154 13.88 -6.91 -8.17
N VAL A 155 12.65 -7.25 -7.82
CA VAL A 155 11.81 -6.43 -6.92
C VAL A 155 11.31 -7.22 -5.75
N LYS A 156 10.99 -6.52 -4.67
CA LYS A 156 10.30 -7.07 -3.51
C LYS A 156 9.23 -6.14 -2.97
N LEU A 157 8.08 -6.70 -2.63
CA LEU A 157 6.97 -6.02 -1.96
C LEU A 157 7.34 -5.78 -0.49
N ILE A 158 7.04 -4.58 0.00
CA ILE A 158 7.33 -4.13 1.36
C ILE A 158 6.11 -3.43 1.97
N ASP A 159 6.22 -3.12 3.27
CA ASP A 159 5.25 -2.34 4.05
C ASP A 159 3.88 -3.00 4.24
N PHE A 160 3.85 -4.05 5.06
CA PHE A 160 2.62 -4.78 5.43
C PHE A 160 1.86 -4.10 6.58
N GLY A 161 2.12 -2.82 6.87
CA GLY A 161 1.46 -2.06 7.94
C GLY A 161 -0.07 -1.97 7.79
N PHE A 162 -0.55 -2.03 6.56
CA PHE A 162 -1.97 -2.08 6.21
C PHE A 162 -2.48 -3.48 5.88
N CYS A 163 -1.69 -4.54 6.07
CA CYS A 163 -2.16 -5.88 5.70
C CYS A 163 -3.27 -6.36 6.64
N HIS A 164 -4.30 -6.98 6.07
CA HIS A 164 -5.44 -7.57 6.77
C HIS A 164 -5.68 -9.01 6.33
N LEU A 165 -6.27 -9.82 7.21
CA LEU A 165 -7.03 -10.98 6.74
C LEU A 165 -8.18 -10.46 5.89
N THR A 166 -8.36 -11.02 4.69
CA THR A 166 -9.41 -10.59 3.78
C THR A 166 -10.80 -10.77 4.39
N SER A 167 -10.96 -11.78 5.26
CA SER A 167 -12.18 -12.01 6.04
C SER A 167 -12.52 -10.92 7.05
N ASP A 168 -11.55 -10.09 7.43
CA ASP A 168 -11.75 -9.01 8.40
C ASP A 168 -12.16 -7.69 7.73
N LEU A 169 -12.15 -7.64 6.39
CA LEU A 169 -12.54 -6.46 5.62
C LEU A 169 -14.03 -6.50 5.31
N SER A 170 -14.66 -5.33 5.39
CA SER A 170 -16.08 -5.11 5.09
C SER A 170 -16.27 -4.11 3.95
N GLU A 171 -17.46 -4.09 3.36
CA GLU A 171 -17.88 -3.10 2.36
C GLU A 171 -17.90 -1.65 2.88
N PHE A 172 -17.79 -1.47 4.20
CA PHE A 172 -17.73 -0.17 4.86
C PHE A 172 -16.31 0.31 5.12
N ASP A 173 -15.31 -0.52 4.88
CA ASP A 173 -13.92 -0.08 5.05
C ASP A 173 -13.49 0.82 3.89
N LEU A 174 -12.66 1.81 4.20
CA LEU A 174 -12.04 2.67 3.21
C LEU A 174 -10.54 2.56 3.39
N PHE A 175 -9.89 1.83 2.49
CA PHE A 175 -8.47 1.49 2.55
C PHE A 175 -7.82 1.66 1.17
N GLN A 176 -6.51 1.43 1.04
CA GLN A 176 -5.68 1.80 -0.10
C GLN A 176 -5.46 3.32 -0.24
N ALA A 177 -4.26 3.68 -0.72
CA ALA A 177 -3.97 5.03 -1.15
C ALA A 177 -4.93 5.44 -2.29
N PRO A 178 -5.54 6.65 -2.28
CA PRO A 178 -6.63 7.01 -3.21
C PRO A 178 -6.36 6.74 -4.69
N GLY A 179 -5.20 7.13 -5.23
CA GLY A 179 -4.84 6.88 -6.65
C GLY A 179 -4.62 5.40 -7.03
N TYR A 180 -4.57 4.50 -6.04
CA TYR A 180 -4.40 3.05 -6.21
C TYR A 180 -5.61 2.27 -5.67
N ARG A 181 -6.67 2.96 -5.25
CA ARG A 181 -7.84 2.36 -4.61
C ARG A 181 -8.77 1.76 -5.65
N ALA A 182 -9.21 0.54 -5.41
CA ALA A 182 -10.08 -0.20 -6.29
C ALA A 182 -11.52 0.37 -6.31
N PRO A 183 -12.23 0.34 -7.45
CA PRO A 183 -13.58 0.88 -7.56
C PRO A 183 -14.57 0.19 -6.62
N GLU A 184 -14.40 -1.10 -6.32
CA GLU A 184 -15.23 -1.83 -5.36
C GLU A 184 -15.15 -1.27 -3.93
N VAL A 185 -14.00 -0.70 -3.54
CA VAL A 185 -13.81 -0.06 -2.22
C VAL A 185 -14.54 1.28 -2.18
N TYR A 186 -14.51 2.04 -3.28
CA TYR A 186 -15.29 3.27 -3.41
C TYR A 186 -16.79 2.99 -3.42
N LEU A 187 -17.25 2.04 -4.25
CA LEU A 187 -18.66 1.73 -4.42
C LEU A 187 -19.27 0.91 -3.28
N GLY A 188 -18.44 0.40 -2.37
CA GLY A 188 -18.88 -0.32 -1.18
C GLY A 188 -19.40 -1.71 -1.51
N TYR A 189 -18.57 -2.54 -2.14
CA TYR A 189 -18.79 -3.97 -2.27
C TYR A 189 -17.93 -4.72 -1.26
N PRO A 190 -18.31 -5.96 -0.89
CA PRO A 190 -17.45 -6.84 -0.11
C PRO A 190 -16.09 -7.01 -0.81
N PRO A 191 -14.98 -6.54 -0.21
CA PRO A 191 -13.67 -6.62 -0.83
C PRO A 191 -13.14 -8.05 -0.84
N ASN A 192 -12.26 -8.33 -1.79
CA ASN A 192 -11.45 -9.55 -1.82
C ASN A 192 -10.00 -9.18 -2.17
N GLU A 193 -9.11 -10.17 -2.30
CA GLU A 193 -7.69 -9.95 -2.61
C GLU A 193 -7.47 -9.29 -3.99
N GLY A 194 -8.49 -9.25 -4.85
CA GLY A 194 -8.50 -8.56 -6.13
C GLY A 194 -8.27 -7.05 -6.04
N VAL A 195 -8.54 -6.41 -4.89
CA VAL A 195 -8.22 -5.00 -4.67
C VAL A 195 -6.72 -4.72 -4.83
N ASP A 196 -5.85 -5.68 -4.48
CA ASP A 196 -4.41 -5.56 -4.67
C ASP A 196 -4.00 -5.73 -6.14
N MET A 197 -4.77 -6.48 -6.93
CA MET A 197 -4.56 -6.57 -8.38
C MET A 197 -4.85 -5.22 -9.06
N TRP A 198 -5.86 -4.48 -8.58
CA TRP A 198 -6.11 -3.11 -9.04
C TRP A 198 -4.95 -2.17 -8.68
N GLY A 199 -4.51 -2.18 -7.42
CA GLY A 199 -3.36 -1.38 -6.98
C GLY A 199 -2.08 -1.69 -7.78
N LEU A 200 -1.85 -2.96 -8.11
CA LEU A 200 -0.76 -3.37 -9.00
C LEU A 200 -0.96 -2.82 -10.41
N ALA A 201 -2.16 -2.88 -10.99
CA ALA A 201 -2.43 -2.33 -12.32
C ALA A 201 -2.11 -0.82 -12.39
N CYS A 202 -2.57 -0.04 -11.40
CA CYS A 202 -2.22 1.38 -11.28
C CYS A 202 -0.70 1.59 -11.19
N THR A 203 -0.01 0.77 -10.38
CA THR A 203 1.45 0.85 -10.21
C THR A 203 2.20 0.54 -11.51
N LEU A 204 1.79 -0.49 -12.25
CA LEU A 204 2.44 -0.85 -13.53
C LEU A 204 2.17 0.20 -14.61
N ALA A 205 0.99 0.81 -14.62
CA ALA A 205 0.69 1.93 -15.51
C ALA A 205 1.57 3.15 -15.17
N GLU A 206 1.71 3.49 -13.89
CA GLU A 206 2.58 4.57 -13.44
C GLU A 206 4.04 4.34 -13.82
N LEU A 207 4.56 3.10 -13.70
CA LEU A 207 5.91 2.77 -14.18
C LEU A 207 6.07 2.98 -15.70
N TYR A 208 4.98 2.88 -16.47
CA TYR A 208 4.99 3.07 -17.93
C TYR A 208 4.86 4.54 -18.34
N ILE A 209 4.08 5.35 -17.62
CA ILE A 209 3.81 6.75 -17.99
C ILE A 209 4.58 7.77 -17.13
N SER A 210 5.24 7.31 -16.05
CA SER A 210 5.92 8.13 -15.03
C SER A 210 5.02 9.17 -14.35
N LEU A 211 3.72 8.92 -14.33
CA LEU A 211 2.69 9.74 -13.70
C LEU A 211 1.70 8.81 -13.00
N ASN A 212 1.11 9.28 -11.90
CA ASN A 212 0.02 8.55 -11.26
C ASN A 212 -1.14 8.37 -12.25
N LEU A 213 -1.70 7.16 -12.34
CA LEU A 213 -2.78 6.84 -13.30
C LEU A 213 -4.08 7.61 -12.98
N PHE A 214 -4.36 7.84 -11.69
CA PHE A 214 -5.55 8.54 -11.21
C PHE A 214 -5.18 9.66 -10.23
N PRO A 215 -4.62 10.79 -10.70
CA PRO A 215 -4.12 11.88 -9.86
C PRO A 215 -5.22 12.85 -9.44
N GLY A 216 -6.28 12.35 -8.77
CA GLY A 216 -7.38 13.20 -8.29
C GLY A 216 -7.17 13.67 -6.85
N ASP A 217 -7.63 14.88 -6.54
CA ASP A 217 -7.52 15.49 -5.21
C ASP A 217 -8.70 15.14 -4.29
N SER A 218 -9.71 14.44 -4.82
CA SER A 218 -10.87 13.95 -4.08
C SER A 218 -11.36 12.60 -4.59
N GLU A 219 -12.15 11.90 -3.78
CA GLU A 219 -12.78 10.63 -4.19
C GLU A 219 -13.67 10.79 -5.43
N TYR A 220 -14.37 11.93 -5.54
CA TYR A 220 -15.20 12.24 -6.70
C TYR A 220 -14.37 12.37 -7.98
N GLU A 221 -13.25 13.10 -7.91
CA GLU A 221 -12.35 13.26 -9.07
C GLU A 221 -11.72 11.93 -9.48
N ILE A 222 -11.27 11.13 -8.51
CA ILE A 222 -10.70 9.81 -8.80
C ILE A 222 -11.75 8.89 -9.44
N MET A 223 -12.97 8.83 -8.90
CA MET A 223 -14.06 8.07 -9.51
C MET A 223 -14.35 8.57 -10.93
N LYS A 224 -14.40 9.89 -11.16
CA LYS A 224 -14.58 10.46 -12.49
C LYS A 224 -13.46 10.04 -13.46
N LEU A 225 -12.20 10.01 -13.02
CA LEU A 225 -11.07 9.56 -13.83
C LEU A 225 -11.17 8.07 -14.18
N ILE A 226 -11.57 7.23 -13.22
CA ILE A 226 -11.82 5.79 -13.45
C ILE A 226 -12.89 5.60 -14.52
N LEU A 227 -14.03 6.30 -14.38
CA LEU A 227 -15.15 6.21 -15.32
C LEU A 227 -14.79 6.74 -16.72
N ASN A 228 -13.98 7.79 -16.81
CA ASN A 228 -13.51 8.31 -18.10
C ASN A 228 -12.61 7.30 -18.83
N LEU A 229 -11.81 6.54 -18.09
CA LEU A 229 -10.87 5.57 -18.66
C LEU A 229 -11.56 4.24 -19.01
N LEU A 230 -12.42 3.72 -18.12
CA LEU A 230 -12.97 2.36 -18.21
C LEU A 230 -14.45 2.32 -18.58
N GLY A 231 -15.14 3.46 -18.55
CA GLY A 231 -16.59 3.54 -18.71
C GLY A 231 -17.33 3.34 -17.39
N GLN A 232 -18.65 3.58 -17.44
CA GLN A 232 -19.54 3.36 -16.30
C GLN A 232 -19.80 1.86 -16.09
N PRO A 233 -19.78 1.36 -14.82
CA PRO A 233 -20.27 0.02 -14.52
C PRO A 233 -21.72 -0.16 -14.97
N ASP A 234 -22.12 -1.40 -15.26
CA ASP A 234 -23.50 -1.67 -15.63
C ASP A 234 -24.48 -1.42 -14.46
N ASN A 235 -25.77 -1.35 -14.79
CA ASN A 235 -26.81 -1.10 -13.79
C ASN A 235 -26.93 -2.24 -12.76
N GLU A 236 -26.59 -3.48 -13.11
CA GLU A 236 -26.66 -4.61 -12.18
C GLU A 236 -25.63 -4.45 -11.06
N MET A 237 -24.41 -4.06 -11.41
CA MET A 237 -23.38 -3.68 -10.46
C MET A 237 -23.86 -2.48 -9.62
N LEU A 238 -24.21 -1.37 -10.25
CA LEU A 238 -24.60 -0.13 -9.53
C LEU A 238 -25.78 -0.32 -8.55
N ASN A 239 -26.64 -1.31 -8.76
CA ASN A 239 -27.72 -1.63 -7.82
C ASN A 239 -27.25 -2.30 -6.51
N ARG A 240 -26.03 -2.82 -6.42
CA ARG A 240 -25.56 -3.66 -5.29
C ARG A 240 -24.63 -2.95 -4.31
N GLY A 241 -23.83 -1.99 -4.75
CA GLY A 241 -22.83 -1.34 -3.89
C GLY A 241 -23.46 -0.40 -2.87
N CYS A 242 -23.05 -0.50 -1.60
CA CYS A 242 -23.67 0.26 -0.51
C CYS A 242 -23.34 1.77 -0.54
N ARG A 243 -22.28 2.15 -1.27
CA ARG A 243 -21.85 3.55 -1.48
C ARG A 243 -22.14 4.06 -2.88
N VAL A 244 -22.80 3.30 -3.75
CA VAL A 244 -23.09 3.77 -5.14
C VAL A 244 -23.79 5.13 -5.14
N ARG A 245 -24.76 5.32 -4.24
CA ARG A 245 -25.51 6.60 -4.10
C ARG A 245 -24.65 7.78 -3.63
N GLN A 246 -23.40 7.57 -3.22
CA GLN A 246 -22.47 8.67 -2.97
C GLN A 246 -22.08 9.34 -4.29
N TYR A 247 -21.79 8.55 -5.33
CA TYR A 247 -21.23 9.02 -6.60
C TYR A 247 -22.26 9.04 -7.75
N PHE A 248 -23.33 8.25 -7.65
CA PHE A 248 -24.34 8.10 -8.69
C PHE A 248 -25.72 8.51 -8.18
N THR A 249 -26.55 8.97 -9.12
CA THR A 249 -27.97 9.21 -8.94
C THR A 249 -28.76 8.31 -9.88
N LEU A 250 -29.97 7.93 -9.46
CA LEU A 250 -30.88 7.13 -10.27
C LEU A 250 -31.91 8.06 -10.89
N ASP A 251 -31.74 8.36 -12.16
CA ASP A 251 -32.62 9.26 -12.90
C ASP A 251 -33.77 8.48 -13.55
N GLN A 252 -34.94 9.09 -13.62
CA GLN A 252 -36.07 8.54 -14.37
C GLN A 252 -35.91 8.93 -15.84
N THR A 253 -35.71 7.93 -16.71
CA THR A 253 -35.64 8.13 -18.17
C THR A 253 -36.88 7.55 -18.85
N GLU A 254 -37.09 7.86 -20.12
CA GLU A 254 -38.19 7.27 -20.92
C GLU A 254 -38.11 5.73 -20.98
N SER A 255 -36.90 5.17 -20.85
CA SER A 255 -36.65 3.72 -20.85
C SER A 255 -36.69 3.09 -19.45
N GLY A 256 -37.05 3.87 -18.42
CA GLY A 256 -37.06 3.48 -17.02
C GLY A 256 -35.91 4.08 -16.20
N PRO A 257 -35.77 3.67 -14.92
CA PRO A 257 -34.71 4.17 -14.06
C PRO A 257 -33.32 3.81 -14.59
N SER A 258 -32.42 4.79 -14.69
CA SER A 258 -31.04 4.59 -15.12
C SER A 258 -30.06 5.31 -14.20
N TRP A 259 -28.96 4.63 -13.87
CA TRP A 259 -27.89 5.25 -13.09
C TRP A 259 -27.09 6.24 -13.94
N ARG A 260 -26.79 7.39 -13.36
CA ARG A 260 -25.92 8.42 -13.91
C ARG A 260 -24.93 8.88 -12.85
N PHE A 261 -23.67 9.07 -13.25
CA PHE A 261 -22.68 9.72 -12.41
C PHE A 261 -23.12 11.15 -12.06
N LYS A 262 -23.04 11.52 -10.78
CA LYS A 262 -23.44 12.84 -10.31
C LYS A 262 -22.57 13.92 -10.93
N THR A 263 -23.16 15.09 -11.11
CA THR A 263 -22.40 16.34 -11.28
C THR A 263 -21.70 16.69 -9.98
N LEU A 264 -20.65 17.52 -10.07
CA LEU A 264 -19.92 17.95 -8.87
C LEU A 264 -20.85 18.62 -7.86
N LYS A 265 -21.78 19.47 -8.35
CA LYS A 265 -22.78 20.14 -7.53
C LYS A 265 -23.68 19.14 -6.77
N GLU A 266 -24.22 18.13 -7.45
CA GLU A 266 -25.04 17.09 -6.81
C GLU A 266 -24.26 16.31 -5.75
N TYR A 267 -22.98 16.02 -6.01
CA TYR A 267 -22.09 15.34 -5.06
C TYR A 267 -21.83 16.19 -3.80
N GLU A 268 -21.53 17.48 -3.97
CA GLU A 268 -21.24 18.42 -2.89
C GLU A 268 -22.47 18.68 -2.01
N GLU A 269 -23.66 18.82 -2.60
CA GLU A 269 -24.90 19.03 -1.87
C GLU A 269 -25.24 17.84 -0.96
N ASP A 270 -25.07 16.61 -1.43
CA ASP A 270 -25.33 15.40 -0.64
C ASP A 270 -24.32 15.21 0.49
N THR A 271 -23.06 15.54 0.23
CA THR A 271 -21.99 15.43 1.23
C THR A 271 -22.21 16.44 2.36
N THR A 272 -22.59 17.67 2.01
CA THR A 272 -22.88 18.75 2.98
C THR A 272 -24.10 18.43 3.84
N LYS A 273 -25.18 17.91 3.24
CA LYS A 273 -26.38 17.47 3.97
C LYS A 273 -26.06 16.36 4.98
N LYS A 274 -25.22 15.39 4.62
CA LYS A 274 -24.78 14.33 5.56
C LYS A 274 -23.98 14.90 6.74
N ALA A 275 -23.08 15.86 6.49
CA ALA A 275 -22.31 16.50 7.56
C ALA A 275 -23.20 17.28 8.53
N ALA A 276 -24.29 17.88 8.04
CA ALA A 276 -25.24 18.65 8.86
C ALA A 276 -26.16 17.78 9.75
N VAL A 277 -26.31 16.48 9.45
CA VAL A 277 -27.15 15.54 10.23
C VAL A 277 -26.39 14.92 11.41
N ILE A 278 -25.06 15.07 11.44
CA ILE A 278 -24.16 14.48 12.46
C ILE A 278 -23.80 15.49 13.56
N ASN A 279 -24.18 16.77 13.40
CA ASN A 279 -24.02 17.83 14.41
C ASN A 279 -25.36 18.16 15.09
#